data_AF-A0A1L9BIS4-F1
#
_entry.id   AF-A0A1L9BIS4-F1
#
_cell.length_a   1.000
_cell.length_b   1.000
_cell.length_c   1.000
_cell.angle_alpha   90.00
_cell.angle_beta   90.00
_cell.angle_gamma   90.00
#
_symmetry.space_group_name_H-M   'P 1'
#
loop_
_entity.id
_entity.type
_entity.pdbx_description
1 polymer ?
#
loop_
_entity_poly.entity_id
_entity_poly.type
_entity_poly.pdbx_seq_one_letter_code
_entity_poly.pdbx_strand_id
1 'polypeptide(L)'
;MASSEEVDPLAELREGEGLDAEAAATVAPPPLPPRRPAPVALRPAMTLPAVRLPSRPSASVEKEPTAARPREPARAGSAEARVAQLEAELLQVEEDRKDLSRSLADVEAELARVSDELKRERESRGALAEELIEAKEALSLAQDRVSELVTEHLETQGALEAVRDEYQSTLVELEQTTERLQEAERERELAAAERTGLSVRVGQLESLLADAEWSNNSLEEVRAHTLELEAERDGALAESGDLSEKLALAEAEVERLRERMESEVAALGEVVESAEANAARLEEELRTVTADRQDLSRALAEVEAELASLRSAKKEPLEESEEGIAGSRALEAEAQAERLRQRVKVLEDALEVARRKNPAPAPDAELIAERDQLREDVASMKRKLMVAELALETAASNKMKVARLEAELAQLKKAK
;
A
#
# COMPACT_ATOMS: atom_id res chain seq x y z
N MET A 1 17.22 -16.57 30.45
CA MET A 1 16.70 -15.20 30.32
C MET A 1 17.20 -14.43 31.53
N ALA A 2 18.16 -13.51 31.33
CA ALA A 2 18.63 -12.63 32.39
C ALA A 2 17.97 -11.27 32.16
N SER A 3 17.30 -10.75 33.19
CA SER A 3 16.74 -9.40 33.17
C SER A 3 17.87 -8.42 33.49
N SER A 4 18.46 -7.80 32.46
CA SER A 4 19.36 -6.67 32.67
C SER A 4 18.53 -5.46 33.09
N GLU A 5 18.62 -5.12 34.37
CA GLU A 5 17.96 -3.97 34.97
C GLU A 5 18.73 -2.71 34.55
N GLU A 6 18.17 -1.97 33.59
CA GLU A 6 18.85 -0.86 32.91
C GLU A 6 18.77 0.42 33.77
N VAL A 7 19.72 0.56 34.68
CA VAL A 7 19.83 1.70 35.60
C VAL A 7 20.25 2.96 34.83
N ASP A 8 19.34 3.93 34.75
CA ASP A 8 19.59 5.23 34.11
C ASP A 8 20.64 6.05 34.90
N PRO A 9 21.83 6.32 34.33
CA PRO A 9 22.91 7.04 35.01
C PRO A 9 22.69 8.55 35.10
N LEU A 10 21.59 9.11 34.57
CA LEU A 10 21.31 10.55 34.60
C LEU A 10 20.42 10.98 35.78
N ALA A 11 19.86 10.04 36.54
CA ALA A 11 18.97 10.34 37.67
C ALA A 11 19.66 11.07 38.84
N GLU A 12 20.95 10.81 39.09
CA GLU A 12 21.67 11.32 40.28
C GLU A 12 22.11 12.80 40.19
N LEU A 13 21.94 13.47 39.03
CA LEU A 13 22.40 14.85 38.81
C LEU A 13 21.35 15.95 39.07
N ARG A 14 20.18 15.62 39.65
CA ARG A 14 19.08 16.59 39.84
C ARG A 14 18.87 17.10 41.28
N GLU A 15 19.64 16.61 42.26
CA GLU A 15 19.58 17.06 43.66
C GLU A 15 20.86 17.83 44.06
N GLY A 16 21.07 19.02 43.45
CA GLY A 16 22.35 19.74 43.56
C GLY A 16 22.31 21.28 43.72
N GLU A 17 21.16 21.94 43.54
CA GLU A 17 21.05 23.40 43.64
C GLU A 17 19.97 23.81 44.64
N GLY A 18 20.39 24.23 45.84
CA GLY A 18 19.49 24.48 46.98
C GLY A 18 20.10 25.27 48.13
N LEU A 19 21.04 26.18 47.83
CA LEU A 19 21.67 27.06 48.83
C LEU A 19 21.73 28.51 48.36
N ASP A 20 21.44 29.41 49.30
CA ASP A 20 21.97 30.76 49.45
C ASP A 20 21.80 31.77 48.30
N ALA A 21 20.55 32.24 48.11
CA ALA A 21 20.26 33.56 47.53
C ALA A 21 19.95 34.57 48.66
N GLU A 22 21.00 35.22 49.18
CA GLU A 22 20.94 36.13 50.33
C GLU A 22 20.08 37.39 50.05
N ALA A 23 19.08 37.65 50.91
CA ALA A 23 18.17 38.79 50.78
C ALA A 23 18.81 40.10 51.26
N ALA A 24 19.82 40.59 50.52
CA ALA A 24 20.54 41.83 50.79
C ALA A 24 19.63 43.08 50.61
N ALA A 25 18.93 43.48 51.67
CA ALA A 25 18.03 44.63 51.66
C ALA A 25 18.79 45.95 51.38
N THR A 26 18.25 46.75 50.47
CA THR A 26 18.87 47.99 49.96
C THR A 26 18.92 49.11 51.00
N VAL A 27 20.04 49.21 51.71
CA VAL A 27 20.35 50.36 52.58
C VAL A 27 20.82 51.55 51.73
N ALA A 28 19.92 52.50 51.51
CA ALA A 28 20.24 53.74 50.80
C ALA A 28 21.22 54.63 51.62
N PRO A 29 22.26 55.21 51.00
CA PRO A 29 23.20 56.09 51.70
C PRO A 29 22.57 57.45 52.04
N PRO A 30 22.90 58.07 53.19
CA PRO A 30 22.35 59.36 53.59
C PRO A 30 22.93 60.52 52.76
N PRO A 31 22.14 61.58 52.48
CA PRO A 31 22.61 62.72 51.68
C PRO A 31 23.63 63.59 52.44
N LEU A 32 24.67 64.02 51.73
CA LEU A 32 25.72 64.88 52.28
C LEU A 32 25.25 66.33 52.50
N PRO A 33 25.69 67.02 53.57
CA PRO A 33 25.30 68.40 53.84
C PRO A 33 26.00 69.41 52.92
N PRO A 34 25.32 70.50 52.52
CA PRO A 34 25.90 71.51 51.63
C PRO A 34 27.00 72.33 52.33
N ARG A 35 28.20 72.35 51.74
CA ARG A 35 29.33 73.16 52.21
C ARG A 35 29.05 74.66 51.98
N ARG A 36 28.93 75.43 53.06
CA ARG A 36 28.94 76.91 53.00
C ARG A 36 30.36 77.43 52.75
N PRO A 37 30.58 78.35 51.79
CA PRO A 37 31.84 79.09 51.70
C PRO A 37 31.93 80.13 52.83
N ALA A 38 33.10 80.26 53.46
CA ALA A 38 33.38 81.27 54.47
C ALA A 38 34.19 82.44 53.85
N PRO A 39 33.73 83.70 53.94
CA PRO A 39 34.48 84.84 53.40
C PRO A 39 35.56 85.30 54.38
N VAL A 40 36.84 85.08 54.03
CA VAL A 40 37.99 85.64 54.77
C VAL A 40 38.18 87.11 54.36
N ALA A 41 37.65 88.04 55.16
CA ALA A 41 37.80 89.48 54.92
C ALA A 41 39.12 90.00 55.50
N LEU A 42 40.02 90.49 54.64
CA LEU A 42 41.25 91.16 55.07
C LEU A 42 40.95 92.51 55.74
N ARG A 43 41.56 92.76 56.91
CA ARG A 43 41.75 94.12 57.47
C ARG A 43 43.06 94.23 58.28
N PRO A 44 44.11 94.87 57.75
CA PRO A 44 45.22 95.36 58.56
C PRO A 44 44.86 96.74 59.15
N ALA A 45 44.73 96.83 60.47
CA ALA A 45 44.45 98.08 61.19
C ALA A 45 45.74 98.72 61.73
N MET A 46 46.56 99.30 60.84
CA MET A 46 47.78 100.02 61.23
C MET A 46 47.47 101.44 61.71
N THR A 47 47.19 101.60 63.01
CA THR A 47 47.05 102.91 63.66
C THR A 47 48.40 103.42 64.18
N LEU A 48 49.05 104.30 63.41
CA LEU A 48 50.24 105.04 63.85
C LEU A 48 49.83 106.33 64.60
N PRO A 49 50.49 106.68 65.72
CA PRO A 49 50.25 107.94 66.41
C PRO A 49 50.91 109.12 65.67
N ALA A 50 50.17 110.22 65.50
CA ALA A 50 50.66 111.41 64.81
C ALA A 50 51.54 112.29 65.74
N VAL A 51 52.78 112.56 65.31
CA VAL A 51 53.71 113.46 66.01
C VAL A 51 53.27 114.91 65.85
N ARG A 52 52.93 115.58 66.96
CA ARG A 52 52.64 117.03 67.01
C ARG A 52 53.82 117.82 67.58
N LEU A 53 54.52 118.54 66.72
CA LEU A 53 55.12 119.86 67.04
C LEU A 53 54.03 120.92 66.76
N PRO A 54 53.99 122.11 67.42
CA PRO A 54 55.11 123.02 67.73
C PRO A 54 55.17 123.40 69.25
N SER A 55 56.00 124.30 69.80
CA SER A 55 56.18 125.73 69.45
C SER A 55 57.36 126.41 70.17
N ARG A 56 57.82 127.54 69.60
CA ARG A 56 58.79 128.49 70.17
C ARG A 56 58.13 129.89 70.24
N PRO A 57 58.20 130.59 71.39
CA PRO A 57 58.76 131.97 71.42
C PRO A 57 59.64 132.19 72.69
N SER A 58 60.79 132.87 72.68
CA SER A 58 61.12 134.29 72.36
C SER A 58 61.06 135.25 73.57
N ALA A 59 62.23 135.79 73.96
CA ALA A 59 62.57 137.11 74.56
C ALA A 59 61.71 137.68 75.73
N SER A 60 62.29 138.26 76.80
CA SER A 60 63.19 139.45 76.83
C SER A 60 63.93 139.51 78.19
N VAL A 61 65.20 139.95 78.33
CA VAL A 61 65.72 141.36 78.42
C VAL A 61 64.95 142.16 79.50
N GLU A 62 65.57 142.81 80.51
CA GLU A 62 66.88 143.50 80.67
C GLU A 62 67.62 143.03 81.98
N LYS A 63 68.59 143.65 82.70
CA LYS A 63 69.31 144.97 82.71
C LYS A 63 70.78 144.85 83.23
N GLU A 64 71.24 145.81 84.05
CA GLU A 64 72.63 146.17 84.45
C GLU A 64 72.67 146.81 85.87
N PRO A 65 73.81 147.25 86.47
CA PRO A 65 75.23 146.84 86.32
C PRO A 65 76.00 146.65 87.67
N THR A 66 77.28 146.24 87.56
CA THR A 66 78.52 146.75 88.26
C THR A 66 79.45 145.73 88.93
N ALA A 67 80.75 146.08 88.88
CA ALA A 67 81.91 145.58 89.64
C ALA A 67 82.54 144.20 89.34
N ALA A 68 83.89 144.21 89.34
CA ALA A 68 84.85 143.12 89.49
C ALA A 68 84.90 141.95 88.46
N ARG A 69 85.95 141.98 87.61
CA ARG A 69 86.69 140.76 87.19
C ARG A 69 87.23 140.04 88.45
N PRO A 70 87.42 138.70 88.48
CA PRO A 70 87.53 137.79 87.32
C PRO A 70 86.52 136.62 87.34
N ARG A 71 85.82 136.40 86.21
CA ARG A 71 84.89 135.26 86.03
C ARG A 71 84.99 134.56 84.66
N GLU A 72 86.06 134.83 83.92
CA GLU A 72 86.34 134.19 82.61
C GLU A 72 86.75 132.71 82.74
N PRO A 73 87.71 132.27 83.60
CA PRO A 73 88.13 130.87 83.62
C PRO A 73 87.06 129.90 84.13
N ALA A 74 86.20 130.33 85.06
CA ALA A 74 85.07 129.51 85.51
C ALA A 74 84.00 129.33 84.40
N ARG A 75 83.84 130.32 83.52
CA ARG A 75 82.97 130.21 82.34
C ARG A 75 83.60 129.34 81.26
N ALA A 76 84.90 129.50 81.01
CA ALA A 76 85.67 128.64 80.10
C ALA A 76 85.57 127.16 80.53
N GLY A 77 85.93 126.83 81.78
CA GLY A 77 85.79 125.45 82.28
C GLY A 77 84.36 124.90 82.25
N SER A 78 83.34 125.75 82.48
CA SER A 78 81.93 125.34 82.32
C SER A 78 81.50 125.12 80.86
N ALA A 79 82.17 125.78 79.91
CA ALA A 79 81.96 125.60 78.48
C ALA A 79 82.74 124.37 77.97
N GLU A 80 84.00 124.21 78.37
CA GLU A 80 84.85 123.05 78.08
C GLU A 80 84.24 121.75 78.60
N ALA A 81 83.78 121.71 79.85
CA ALA A 81 83.05 120.56 80.40
C ALA A 81 81.76 120.26 79.63
N ARG A 82 81.11 121.29 79.07
CA ARG A 82 79.89 121.13 78.26
C ARG A 82 80.17 120.77 76.81
N VAL A 83 81.33 121.15 76.26
CA VAL A 83 81.83 120.64 74.98
C VAL A 83 82.17 119.17 75.12
N ALA A 84 82.95 118.78 76.14
CA ALA A 84 83.26 117.37 76.42
C ALA A 84 82.00 116.53 76.68
N GLN A 85 80.98 117.09 77.36
CA GLN A 85 79.67 116.43 77.49
C GLN A 85 78.98 116.27 76.13
N LEU A 86 78.93 117.31 75.29
CA LEU A 86 78.32 117.25 73.96
C LEU A 86 79.09 116.34 72.99
N GLU A 87 80.41 116.22 73.14
CA GLU A 87 81.25 115.27 72.39
C GLU A 87 80.96 113.82 72.82
N ALA A 88 80.81 113.56 74.12
CA ALA A 88 80.39 112.25 74.63
C ALA A 88 78.95 111.90 74.22
N GLU A 89 78.01 112.85 74.29
CA GLU A 89 76.63 112.69 73.80
C GLU A 89 76.60 112.46 72.28
N LEU A 90 77.45 113.12 71.50
CA LEU A 90 77.57 112.91 70.05
C LEU A 90 78.17 111.54 69.73
N LEU A 91 79.21 111.09 70.45
CA LEU A 91 79.76 109.75 70.31
C LEU A 91 78.73 108.67 70.64
N GLN A 92 77.97 108.82 71.73
CA GLN A 92 76.87 107.91 72.06
C GLN A 92 75.82 107.89 70.96
N VAL A 93 75.36 109.05 70.46
CA VAL A 93 74.39 109.13 69.36
C VAL A 93 74.95 108.56 68.05
N GLU A 94 76.26 108.63 67.84
CA GLU A 94 76.92 107.96 66.71
C GLU A 94 76.97 106.43 66.88
N GLU A 95 77.21 105.91 68.08
CA GLU A 95 77.17 104.47 68.39
C GLU A 95 75.74 103.92 68.33
N ASP A 96 74.79 104.58 68.96
CA ASP A 96 73.35 104.32 68.84
C ASP A 96 72.93 104.31 67.37
N ARG A 97 73.39 105.27 66.55
CA ARG A 97 73.12 105.31 65.11
C ARG A 97 73.76 104.14 64.36
N LYS A 98 74.97 103.71 64.73
CA LYS A 98 75.64 102.55 64.13
C LYS A 98 74.85 101.27 64.44
N ASP A 99 74.39 101.08 65.67
CA ASP A 99 73.63 99.91 66.08
C ASP A 99 72.16 99.93 65.59
N LEU A 100 71.55 101.10 65.47
CA LEU A 100 70.29 101.28 64.74
C LEU A 100 70.45 100.98 63.24
N SER A 101 71.59 101.31 62.63
CA SER A 101 71.84 100.98 61.22
C SER A 101 72.13 99.48 60.99
N ARG A 102 72.75 98.81 61.97
CA ARG A 102 72.95 97.35 61.97
C ARG A 102 71.60 96.63 62.10
N SER A 103 70.85 96.92 63.16
CA SER A 103 69.54 96.30 63.40
C SER A 103 68.51 96.62 62.31
N LEU A 104 68.60 97.78 61.63
CA LEU A 104 67.82 98.06 60.43
C LEU A 104 68.24 97.14 59.26
N ALA A 105 69.53 96.96 59.01
CA ALA A 105 70.01 96.05 57.97
C ALA A 105 69.69 94.56 58.28
N ASP A 106 69.72 94.16 59.55
CA ASP A 106 69.28 92.83 60.00
C ASP A 106 67.78 92.64 59.74
N VAL A 107 66.94 93.62 60.07
CA VAL A 107 65.50 93.60 59.78
C VAL A 107 65.21 93.64 58.27
N GLU A 108 65.98 94.37 57.46
CA GLU A 108 65.88 94.33 56.00
C GLU A 108 66.24 92.95 55.43
N ALA A 109 67.26 92.28 55.99
CA ALA A 109 67.63 90.93 55.62
C ALA A 109 66.58 89.89 56.04
N GLU A 110 65.99 90.01 57.24
CA GLU A 110 64.86 89.18 57.67
C GLU A 110 63.61 89.41 56.81
N LEU A 111 63.27 90.66 56.48
CA LEU A 111 62.17 90.98 55.57
C LEU A 111 62.38 90.40 54.18
N ALA A 112 63.59 90.49 53.62
CA ALA A 112 63.93 89.87 52.35
C ALA A 112 63.75 88.34 52.41
N ARG A 113 64.30 87.70 53.46
CA ARG A 113 64.20 86.26 53.70
C ARG A 113 62.75 85.78 53.84
N VAL A 114 61.95 86.43 54.69
CA VAL A 114 60.53 86.10 54.88
C VAL A 114 59.74 86.35 53.60
N SER A 115 60.11 87.36 52.78
CA SER A 115 59.49 87.56 51.46
C SER A 115 59.76 86.39 50.51
N ASP A 116 60.93 85.77 50.56
CA ASP A 116 61.31 84.62 49.74
C ASP A 116 60.74 83.31 50.26
N GLU A 117 60.68 83.10 51.57
CA GLU A 117 59.97 81.97 52.18
C GLU A 117 58.46 82.03 51.82
N LEU A 118 57.86 83.22 51.84
CA LEU A 118 56.47 83.46 51.40
C LEU A 118 56.26 83.34 49.87
N LYS A 119 57.29 83.54 49.03
CA LYS A 119 57.24 83.21 47.59
C LYS A 119 57.22 81.70 47.39
N ARG A 120 58.17 80.98 48.00
CA ARG A 120 58.25 79.51 47.94
C ARG A 120 57.00 78.82 48.47
N GLU A 121 56.36 79.37 49.51
CA GLU A 121 55.09 78.85 50.01
C GLU A 121 53.92 79.09 49.03
N ARG A 122 53.91 80.21 48.29
CA ARG A 122 52.91 80.44 47.24
C ARG A 122 53.14 79.54 46.03
N GLU A 123 54.39 79.32 45.66
CA GLU A 123 54.80 78.42 44.58
C GLU A 123 54.41 76.97 44.90
N SER A 124 54.71 76.47 46.12
CA SER A 124 54.33 75.11 46.53
C SER A 124 52.83 74.93 46.73
N ARG A 125 52.12 75.94 47.25
CA ARG A 125 50.64 75.95 47.28
C ARG A 125 50.02 76.03 45.89
N GLY A 126 50.74 76.58 44.90
CA GLY A 126 50.37 76.58 43.49
C GLY A 126 50.45 75.17 42.90
N ALA A 127 51.62 74.53 42.99
CA ALA A 127 51.83 73.15 42.54
C ALA A 127 50.84 72.16 43.21
N LEU A 128 50.63 72.26 44.53
CA LEU A 128 49.63 71.45 45.25
C LEU A 128 48.18 71.73 44.83
N ALA A 129 47.89 72.90 44.24
CA ALA A 129 46.57 73.19 43.67
C ALA A 129 46.43 72.61 42.26
N GLU A 130 47.51 72.60 41.47
CA GLU A 130 47.59 71.98 40.15
C GLU A 130 47.48 70.45 40.24
N GLU A 131 48.28 69.79 41.09
CA GLU A 131 48.18 68.36 41.42
C GLU A 131 46.75 67.97 41.87
N LEU A 132 46.09 68.85 42.64
CA LEU A 132 44.73 68.64 43.15
C LEU A 132 43.63 68.91 42.10
N ILE A 133 43.96 69.58 41.00
CA ILE A 133 43.11 69.67 39.80
C ILE A 133 43.31 68.42 38.96
N GLU A 134 44.55 68.04 38.64
CA GLU A 134 44.87 66.82 37.88
C GLU A 134 44.26 65.56 38.54
N ALA A 135 44.39 65.43 39.87
CA ALA A 135 43.81 64.32 40.61
C ALA A 135 42.26 64.30 40.60
N LYS A 136 41.59 65.46 40.42
CA LYS A 136 40.13 65.51 40.22
C LYS A 136 39.73 65.18 38.79
N GLU A 137 40.50 65.62 37.80
CA GLU A 137 40.25 65.29 36.40
C GLU A 137 40.43 63.79 36.16
N ALA A 138 41.50 63.20 36.70
CA ALA A 138 41.69 61.75 36.72
C ALA A 138 40.57 61.00 37.47
N LEU A 139 40.07 61.54 38.59
CA LEU A 139 38.93 60.97 39.32
C LEU A 139 37.62 61.08 38.52
N SER A 140 37.39 62.18 37.80
CA SER A 140 36.23 62.34 36.91
C SER A 140 36.28 61.30 35.81
N LEU A 141 37.40 61.21 35.07
CA LEU A 141 37.58 60.23 33.99
C LEU A 141 37.41 58.79 34.49
N ALA A 142 37.82 58.49 35.72
CA ALA A 142 37.58 57.19 36.35
C ALA A 142 36.11 56.96 36.71
N GLN A 143 35.38 57.98 37.17
CA GLN A 143 33.93 57.92 37.43
C GLN A 143 33.13 57.77 36.12
N ASP A 144 33.51 58.52 35.09
CA ASP A 144 32.93 58.46 33.75
C ASP A 144 33.12 57.04 33.18
N ARG A 145 34.34 56.49 33.18
CA ARG A 145 34.59 55.12 32.70
C ARG A 145 33.93 54.03 33.55
N VAL A 146 33.73 54.25 34.86
CA VAL A 146 32.91 53.34 35.69
C VAL A 146 31.44 53.40 35.27
N SER A 147 30.90 54.57 34.90
CA SER A 147 29.52 54.67 34.39
C SER A 147 29.37 53.98 33.03
N GLU A 148 30.35 54.13 32.12
CA GLU A 148 30.39 53.42 30.83
C GLU A 148 30.42 51.90 31.04
N LEU A 149 31.28 51.39 31.93
CA LEU A 149 31.37 49.95 32.24
C LEU A 149 30.07 49.40 32.85
N VAL A 150 29.34 50.20 33.64
CA VAL A 150 28.02 49.82 34.16
C VAL A 150 26.98 49.76 33.04
N THR A 151 27.00 50.68 32.08
CA THR A 151 26.10 50.60 30.90
C THR A 151 26.47 49.41 30.00
N GLU A 152 27.75 49.18 29.71
CA GLU A 152 28.24 48.01 28.96
C GLU A 152 27.82 46.70 29.64
N HIS A 153 27.86 46.64 30.98
CA HIS A 153 27.42 45.47 31.75
C HIS A 153 25.90 45.24 31.67
N LEU A 154 25.08 46.29 31.79
CA LEU A 154 23.62 46.18 31.70
C LEU A 154 23.15 45.83 30.27
N GLU A 155 23.80 46.37 29.24
CA GLU A 155 23.53 46.02 27.84
C GLU A 155 23.90 44.54 27.56
N THR A 156 25.06 44.08 28.04
CA THR A 156 25.47 42.68 27.88
C THR A 156 24.63 41.72 28.72
N GLN A 157 24.15 42.12 29.91
CA GLN A 157 23.17 41.35 30.68
C GLN A 157 21.85 41.22 29.91
N GLY A 158 21.29 42.32 29.41
CA GLY A 158 20.05 42.30 28.62
C GLY A 158 20.16 41.45 27.35
N ALA A 159 21.32 41.43 26.70
CA ALA A 159 21.59 40.55 25.56
C ALA A 159 21.65 39.06 25.96
N LEU A 160 22.22 38.72 27.12
CA LEU A 160 22.22 37.35 27.65
C LEU A 160 20.83 36.88 28.07
N GLU A 161 20.01 37.78 28.63
CA GLU A 161 18.60 37.51 28.95
C GLU A 161 17.78 37.26 27.67
N ALA A 162 17.95 38.09 26.62
CA ALA A 162 17.30 37.86 25.33
C ALA A 162 17.68 36.51 24.68
N VAL A 163 18.98 36.16 24.68
CA VAL A 163 19.46 34.86 24.14
C VAL A 163 18.94 33.68 24.98
N ARG A 164 18.75 33.85 26.29
CA ARG A 164 18.12 32.85 27.15
C ARG A 164 16.65 32.64 26.78
N ASP A 165 15.90 33.71 26.55
CA ASP A 165 14.49 33.64 26.19
C ASP A 165 14.31 33.03 24.78
N GLU A 166 15.17 33.38 23.81
CA GLU A 166 15.23 32.72 22.50
C GLU A 166 15.52 31.21 22.63
N TYR A 167 16.50 30.83 23.47
CA TYR A 167 16.80 29.42 23.72
C TYR A 167 15.62 28.67 24.35
N GLN A 168 14.93 29.28 25.32
CA GLN A 168 13.72 28.70 25.92
C GLN A 168 12.56 28.57 24.90
N SER A 169 12.38 29.55 24.01
CA SER A 169 11.39 29.47 22.93
C SER A 169 11.70 28.31 21.97
N THR A 170 12.97 28.18 21.54
CA THR A 170 13.36 27.09 20.62
C THR A 170 13.27 25.70 21.25
N LEU A 171 13.46 25.55 22.58
CA LEU A 171 13.18 24.30 23.29
C LEU A 171 11.69 23.95 23.24
N VAL A 172 10.80 24.90 23.54
CA VAL A 172 9.34 24.67 23.49
C VAL A 172 8.85 24.38 22.06
N GLU A 173 9.45 25.01 21.04
CA GLU A 173 9.18 24.68 19.64
C GLU A 173 9.66 23.26 19.28
N LEU A 174 10.85 22.86 19.73
CA LEU A 174 11.37 21.50 19.54
C LEU A 174 10.44 20.47 20.19
N GLU A 175 10.07 20.65 21.46
CA GLU A 175 9.12 19.80 22.19
C GLU A 175 7.82 19.62 21.38
N GLN A 176 7.17 20.72 20.98
CA GLN A 176 5.96 20.68 20.16
C GLN A 176 6.15 19.98 18.79
N THR A 177 7.32 20.11 18.15
CA THR A 177 7.58 19.37 16.90
C THR A 177 7.78 17.88 17.14
N THR A 178 8.36 17.47 18.26
CA THR A 178 8.47 16.05 18.63
C THR A 178 7.12 15.43 19.00
N GLU A 179 6.25 16.18 19.69
CA GLU A 179 4.87 15.72 19.97
C GLU A 179 4.10 15.46 18.67
N ARG A 180 4.08 16.44 17.76
CA ARG A 180 3.44 16.33 16.44
C ARG A 180 4.01 15.18 15.59
N LEU A 181 5.31 14.91 15.70
CA LEU A 181 5.95 13.78 15.01
C LEU A 181 5.47 12.44 15.58
N GLN A 182 5.41 12.29 16.90
CA GLN A 182 4.87 11.07 17.53
C GLN A 182 3.37 10.88 17.24
N GLU A 183 2.58 11.95 17.16
CA GLU A 183 1.18 11.89 16.72
C GLU A 183 1.06 11.37 15.29
N ALA A 184 1.84 11.93 14.36
CA ALA A 184 1.86 11.48 12.96
C ALA A 184 2.40 10.05 12.79
N GLU A 185 3.26 9.57 13.69
CA GLU A 185 3.70 8.17 13.73
C GLU A 185 2.58 7.24 14.21
N ARG A 186 1.86 7.59 15.29
CA ARG A 186 0.68 6.84 15.76
C ARG A 186 -0.43 6.78 14.71
N GLU A 187 -0.68 7.88 13.99
CA GLU A 187 -1.63 7.89 12.86
C GLU A 187 -1.19 6.93 11.73
N ARG A 188 0.10 6.86 11.42
CA ARG A 188 0.64 5.93 10.41
C ARG A 188 0.54 4.47 10.86
N GLU A 189 0.78 4.18 12.14
CA GLU A 189 0.61 2.83 12.70
C GLU A 189 -0.86 2.38 12.65
N LEU A 190 -1.80 3.26 13.02
CA LEU A 190 -3.23 3.00 12.90
C LEU A 190 -3.65 2.78 11.44
N ALA A 191 -3.23 3.63 10.51
CA ALA A 191 -3.52 3.45 9.08
C ALA A 191 -2.89 2.17 8.49
N ALA A 192 -1.74 1.73 9.00
CA ALA A 192 -1.14 0.44 8.63
C ALA A 192 -1.93 -0.76 9.19
N ALA A 193 -2.43 -0.66 10.43
CA ALA A 193 -3.30 -1.66 11.03
C ALA A 193 -4.65 -1.77 10.28
N GLU A 194 -5.26 -0.64 9.92
CA GLU A 194 -6.47 -0.61 9.08
C GLU A 194 -6.21 -1.24 7.69
N ARG A 195 -5.10 -0.87 7.04
CA ARG A 195 -4.74 -1.41 5.72
C ARG A 195 -4.51 -2.92 5.75
N THR A 196 -3.87 -3.46 6.79
CA THR A 196 -3.70 -4.92 6.94
C THR A 196 -5.04 -5.61 7.25
N GLY A 197 -5.88 -5.03 8.12
CA GLY A 197 -7.23 -5.53 8.40
C GLY A 197 -8.13 -5.55 7.16
N LEU A 198 -8.07 -4.52 6.31
CA LEU A 198 -8.76 -4.49 5.01
C LEU A 198 -8.21 -5.54 4.06
N SER A 199 -6.88 -5.72 3.98
CA SER A 199 -6.26 -6.75 3.13
C SER A 199 -6.69 -8.16 3.51
N VAL A 200 -6.86 -8.45 4.81
CA VAL A 200 -7.39 -9.75 5.28
C VAL A 200 -8.85 -9.93 4.88
N ARG A 201 -9.68 -8.90 5.00
CA ARG A 201 -11.10 -8.94 4.57
C ARG A 201 -11.23 -9.14 3.05
N VAL A 202 -10.36 -8.53 2.24
CA VAL A 202 -10.34 -8.75 0.79
C VAL A 202 -10.04 -10.23 0.48
N GLY A 203 -8.98 -10.81 1.05
CA GLY A 203 -8.66 -12.23 0.86
C GLY A 203 -9.76 -13.19 1.34
N GLN A 204 -10.51 -12.83 2.39
CA GLN A 204 -11.69 -13.57 2.83
C GLN A 204 -12.84 -13.51 1.80
N LEU A 205 -13.09 -12.34 1.20
CA LEU A 205 -14.10 -12.18 0.14
C LEU A 205 -13.69 -12.89 -1.15
N GLU A 206 -12.40 -12.87 -1.51
CA GLU A 206 -11.85 -13.62 -2.65
C GLU A 206 -12.01 -15.13 -2.47
N SER A 207 -11.79 -15.67 -1.26
CA SER A 207 -12.06 -17.07 -0.94
C SER A 207 -13.54 -17.41 -1.07
N LEU A 208 -14.42 -16.61 -0.47
CA LEU A 208 -15.87 -16.84 -0.53
C LEU A 208 -16.44 -16.72 -1.95
N LEU A 209 -15.82 -15.89 -2.80
CA LEU A 209 -16.16 -15.81 -4.22
C LEU A 209 -15.75 -17.09 -4.96
N ALA A 210 -14.54 -17.58 -4.74
CA ALA A 210 -14.06 -18.84 -5.34
C ALA A 210 -14.90 -20.06 -4.89
N ASP A 211 -15.28 -20.11 -3.61
CA ASP A 211 -16.18 -21.15 -3.07
C ASP A 211 -17.58 -21.08 -3.75
N ALA A 212 -18.09 -19.88 -4.00
CA ALA A 212 -19.37 -19.66 -4.68
C ALA A 212 -19.31 -20.00 -6.18
N GLU A 213 -18.22 -19.64 -6.87
CA GLU A 213 -17.97 -20.00 -8.27
C GLU A 213 -17.85 -21.52 -8.43
N TRP A 214 -17.11 -22.20 -7.55
CA TRP A 214 -17.02 -23.66 -7.54
C TRP A 214 -18.37 -24.34 -7.28
N SER A 215 -19.15 -23.82 -6.32
CA SER A 215 -20.50 -24.30 -6.03
C SER A 215 -21.46 -24.11 -7.21
N ASN A 216 -21.39 -22.97 -7.93
CA ASN A 216 -22.21 -22.76 -9.12
C ASN A 216 -21.82 -23.69 -10.27
N ASN A 217 -20.52 -23.86 -10.54
CA ASN A 217 -20.04 -24.80 -11.56
C ASN A 217 -20.49 -26.24 -11.26
N SER A 218 -20.41 -26.69 -10.00
CA SER A 218 -20.91 -28.01 -9.59
C SER A 218 -22.44 -28.14 -9.74
N LEU A 219 -23.20 -27.08 -9.49
CA LEU A 219 -24.65 -27.06 -9.76
C LEU A 219 -24.97 -27.06 -11.26
N GLU A 220 -24.13 -26.47 -12.11
CA GLU A 220 -24.27 -26.51 -13.57
C GLU A 220 -23.91 -27.89 -14.14
N GLU A 221 -22.86 -28.54 -13.63
CA GLU A 221 -22.53 -29.94 -13.94
C GLU A 221 -23.68 -30.89 -13.57
N VAL A 222 -24.24 -30.77 -12.36
CA VAL A 222 -25.39 -31.57 -11.93
C VAL A 222 -26.62 -31.30 -12.81
N ARG A 223 -26.88 -30.04 -13.20
CA ARG A 223 -27.98 -29.70 -14.13
C ARG A 223 -27.78 -30.32 -15.50
N ALA A 224 -26.58 -30.26 -16.05
CA ALA A 224 -26.24 -30.87 -17.34
C ALA A 224 -26.48 -32.40 -17.28
N HIS A 225 -25.94 -33.08 -16.25
CA HIS A 225 -26.14 -34.51 -16.06
C HIS A 225 -27.62 -34.88 -15.85
N THR A 226 -28.44 -34.03 -15.19
CA THR A 226 -29.89 -34.29 -15.13
C THR A 226 -30.55 -34.18 -16.50
N LEU A 227 -30.21 -33.18 -17.32
CA LEU A 227 -30.77 -33.03 -18.67
C LEU A 227 -30.33 -34.17 -19.61
N GLU A 228 -29.11 -34.68 -19.46
CA GLU A 228 -28.62 -35.87 -20.17
C GLU A 228 -29.44 -37.11 -19.79
N LEU A 229 -29.65 -37.37 -18.49
CA LEU A 229 -30.51 -38.47 -18.02
C LEU A 229 -31.98 -38.33 -18.46
N GLU A 230 -32.51 -37.11 -18.57
CA GLU A 230 -33.86 -36.89 -19.10
C GLU A 230 -33.94 -37.17 -20.60
N ALA A 231 -32.91 -36.83 -21.38
CA ALA A 231 -32.81 -37.18 -22.79
C ALA A 231 -32.64 -38.69 -23.01
N GLU A 232 -31.82 -39.37 -22.20
CA GLU A 232 -31.69 -40.84 -22.22
C GLU A 232 -33.02 -41.53 -21.87
N ARG A 233 -33.73 -41.04 -20.85
CA ARG A 233 -35.08 -41.52 -20.48
C ARG A 233 -36.06 -41.37 -21.66
N ASP A 234 -36.11 -40.21 -22.28
CA ASP A 234 -37.09 -39.93 -23.33
C ASP A 234 -36.75 -40.68 -24.64
N GLY A 235 -35.46 -40.91 -24.92
CA GLY A 235 -35.01 -41.84 -25.95
C GLY A 235 -35.44 -43.28 -25.68
N ALA A 236 -35.19 -43.80 -24.47
CA ALA A 236 -35.61 -45.15 -24.09
C ALA A 236 -37.13 -45.35 -24.08
N LEU A 237 -37.91 -44.30 -23.76
CA LEU A 237 -39.37 -44.32 -23.89
C LEU A 237 -39.83 -44.35 -25.35
N ALA A 238 -39.14 -43.63 -26.25
CA ALA A 238 -39.41 -43.69 -27.69
C ALA A 238 -39.07 -45.08 -28.26
N GLU A 239 -37.89 -45.63 -27.95
CA GLU A 239 -37.50 -47.00 -28.34
C GLU A 239 -38.49 -48.05 -27.82
N SER A 240 -38.97 -47.91 -26.58
CA SER A 240 -40.00 -48.80 -26.02
C SER A 240 -41.35 -48.70 -26.75
N GLY A 241 -41.73 -47.51 -27.21
CA GLY A 241 -42.90 -47.30 -28.07
C GLY A 241 -42.73 -47.99 -29.43
N ASP A 242 -41.60 -47.75 -30.09
CA ASP A 242 -41.20 -48.36 -31.36
C ASP A 242 -41.21 -49.90 -31.31
N LEU A 243 -40.68 -50.48 -30.22
CA LEU A 243 -40.68 -51.93 -30.00
C LEU A 243 -42.08 -52.47 -29.70
N SER A 244 -42.93 -51.70 -29.01
CA SER A 244 -44.34 -52.06 -28.77
C SER A 244 -45.17 -52.07 -30.07
N GLU A 245 -44.96 -51.09 -30.97
CA GLU A 245 -45.61 -51.09 -32.29
C GLU A 245 -45.11 -52.26 -33.16
N LYS A 246 -43.80 -52.51 -33.19
CA LYS A 246 -43.21 -53.66 -33.91
C LYS A 246 -43.74 -54.99 -33.38
N LEU A 247 -43.94 -55.12 -32.07
CA LEU A 247 -44.56 -56.29 -31.46
C LEU A 247 -46.03 -56.43 -31.89
N ALA A 248 -46.84 -55.37 -31.77
CA ALA A 248 -48.26 -55.41 -32.16
C ALA A 248 -48.46 -55.72 -33.66
N LEU A 249 -47.58 -55.22 -34.53
CA LEU A 249 -47.56 -55.57 -35.95
C LEU A 249 -47.20 -57.04 -36.20
N ALA A 250 -46.22 -57.58 -35.46
CA ALA A 250 -45.84 -58.98 -35.54
C ALA A 250 -46.92 -59.91 -35.00
N GLU A 251 -47.58 -59.56 -33.89
CA GLU A 251 -48.73 -60.28 -33.33
C GLU A 251 -49.91 -60.30 -34.30
N ALA A 252 -50.23 -59.15 -34.92
CA ALA A 252 -51.29 -59.07 -35.94
C ALA A 252 -50.97 -59.89 -37.20
N GLU A 253 -49.69 -60.00 -37.60
CA GLU A 253 -49.30 -60.83 -38.74
C GLU A 253 -49.30 -62.33 -38.39
N VAL A 254 -48.90 -62.70 -37.16
CA VAL A 254 -49.08 -64.06 -36.64
C VAL A 254 -50.56 -64.45 -36.62
N GLU A 255 -51.46 -63.53 -36.25
CA GLU A 255 -52.90 -63.80 -36.27
C GLU A 255 -53.43 -63.95 -37.69
N ARG A 256 -53.05 -63.10 -38.65
CA ARG A 256 -53.39 -63.30 -40.08
C ARG A 256 -52.88 -64.63 -40.62
N LEU A 257 -51.68 -65.06 -40.20
CA LEU A 257 -51.13 -66.36 -40.59
C LEU A 257 -51.92 -67.52 -39.97
N ARG A 258 -52.46 -67.36 -38.74
CA ARG A 258 -53.40 -68.32 -38.13
C ARG A 258 -54.74 -68.35 -38.86
N GLU A 259 -55.41 -67.21 -39.04
CA GLU A 259 -56.67 -67.09 -39.80
C GLU A 259 -56.53 -67.72 -41.19
N ARG A 260 -55.40 -67.44 -41.87
CA ARG A 260 -55.07 -68.04 -43.16
C ARG A 260 -54.90 -69.55 -43.04
N MET A 261 -54.08 -70.05 -42.12
CA MET A 261 -53.89 -71.49 -41.92
C MET A 261 -55.19 -72.22 -41.57
N GLU A 262 -56.05 -71.62 -40.75
CA GLU A 262 -57.38 -72.16 -40.42
C GLU A 262 -58.28 -72.19 -41.67
N SER A 263 -58.25 -71.14 -42.51
CA SER A 263 -58.98 -71.14 -43.78
C SER A 263 -58.44 -72.15 -44.80
N GLU A 264 -57.12 -72.36 -44.86
CA GLU A 264 -56.48 -73.36 -45.73
C GLU A 264 -56.76 -74.78 -45.21
N VAL A 265 -56.79 -75.00 -43.89
CA VAL A 265 -57.20 -76.28 -43.26
C VAL A 265 -58.69 -76.55 -43.49
N ALA A 266 -59.56 -75.54 -43.38
CA ALA A 266 -60.99 -75.69 -43.66
C ALA A 266 -61.25 -76.02 -45.13
N ALA A 267 -60.59 -75.32 -46.06
CA ALA A 267 -60.69 -75.61 -47.49
C ALA A 267 -60.11 -76.99 -47.86
N LEU A 268 -59.03 -77.43 -47.20
CA LEU A 268 -58.53 -78.80 -47.33
C LEU A 268 -59.52 -79.83 -46.76
N GLY A 269 -60.24 -79.48 -45.68
CA GLY A 269 -61.35 -80.25 -45.14
C GLY A 269 -62.48 -80.44 -46.16
N GLU A 270 -63.01 -79.34 -46.74
CA GLU A 270 -64.02 -79.39 -47.80
C GLU A 270 -63.55 -80.21 -49.02
N VAL A 271 -62.28 -80.08 -49.40
CA VAL A 271 -61.69 -80.88 -50.49
C VAL A 271 -61.66 -82.36 -50.13
N VAL A 272 -61.28 -82.73 -48.89
CA VAL A 272 -61.30 -84.12 -48.41
C VAL A 272 -62.73 -84.66 -48.34
N GLU A 273 -63.70 -83.93 -47.76
CA GLU A 273 -65.10 -84.34 -47.74
C GLU A 273 -65.67 -84.52 -49.16
N SER A 274 -65.32 -83.62 -50.09
CA SER A 274 -65.72 -83.77 -51.50
C SER A 274 -65.03 -84.96 -52.18
N ALA A 275 -63.79 -85.28 -51.83
CA ALA A 275 -63.07 -86.43 -52.34
C ALA A 275 -63.62 -87.75 -51.77
N GLU A 276 -64.00 -87.78 -50.49
CA GLU A 276 -64.66 -88.91 -49.84
C GLU A 276 -66.08 -89.10 -50.39
N ALA A 277 -66.85 -88.03 -50.62
CA ALA A 277 -68.16 -88.11 -51.26
C ALA A 277 -68.07 -88.60 -52.72
N ASN A 278 -67.08 -88.13 -53.48
CA ASN A 278 -66.80 -88.64 -54.83
C ASN A 278 -66.30 -90.10 -54.79
N ALA A 279 -65.50 -90.50 -53.80
CA ALA A 279 -65.06 -91.87 -53.63
C ALA A 279 -66.23 -92.80 -53.26
N ALA A 280 -67.08 -92.41 -52.31
CA ALA A 280 -68.29 -93.16 -51.94
C ALA A 280 -69.25 -93.29 -53.13
N ARG A 281 -69.42 -92.22 -53.92
CA ARG A 281 -70.17 -92.27 -55.18
C ARG A 281 -69.52 -93.19 -56.21
N LEU A 282 -68.20 -93.15 -56.40
CA LEU A 282 -67.49 -94.05 -57.31
C LEU A 282 -67.51 -95.50 -56.82
N GLU A 283 -67.54 -95.74 -55.52
CA GLU A 283 -67.80 -97.06 -54.94
C GLU A 283 -69.25 -97.50 -55.18
N GLU A 284 -70.23 -96.60 -55.12
CA GLU A 284 -71.62 -96.93 -55.42
C GLU A 284 -71.83 -97.18 -56.92
N GLU A 285 -71.23 -96.39 -57.80
CA GLU A 285 -71.15 -96.64 -59.24
C GLU A 285 -70.38 -97.94 -59.54
N LEU A 286 -69.37 -98.32 -58.74
CA LEU A 286 -68.75 -99.65 -58.79
C LEU A 286 -69.67 -100.76 -58.24
N ARG A 287 -70.47 -100.51 -57.21
CA ARG A 287 -71.46 -101.47 -56.68
C ARG A 287 -72.56 -101.72 -57.70
N THR A 288 -73.08 -100.69 -58.36
CA THR A 288 -74.03 -100.85 -59.46
C THR A 288 -73.35 -101.52 -60.66
N VAL A 289 -72.18 -101.08 -61.13
CA VAL A 289 -71.49 -101.75 -62.25
C VAL A 289 -71.09 -103.20 -61.94
N THR A 290 -70.81 -103.55 -60.68
CA THR A 290 -70.59 -104.96 -60.28
C THR A 290 -71.88 -105.73 -60.08
N ALA A 291 -72.99 -105.09 -59.73
CA ALA A 291 -74.34 -105.69 -59.74
C ALA A 291 -74.81 -105.90 -61.19
N ASP A 292 -74.76 -104.89 -62.05
CA ASP A 292 -75.01 -104.95 -63.49
C ASP A 292 -74.12 -106.01 -64.15
N ARG A 293 -72.85 -106.13 -63.76
CA ARG A 293 -71.96 -107.21 -64.22
C ARG A 293 -72.37 -108.58 -63.68
N GLN A 294 -72.86 -108.68 -62.44
CA GLN A 294 -73.39 -109.92 -61.89
C GLN A 294 -74.70 -110.32 -62.57
N ASP A 295 -75.59 -109.39 -62.85
CA ASP A 295 -76.86 -109.61 -63.54
C ASP A 295 -76.66 -109.82 -65.04
N LEU A 296 -75.66 -109.19 -65.68
CA LEU A 296 -75.17 -109.59 -67.00
C LEU A 296 -74.51 -110.97 -66.97
N SER A 297 -73.83 -111.37 -65.88
CA SER A 297 -73.32 -112.74 -65.74
C SER A 297 -74.42 -113.77 -65.47
N ARG A 298 -75.53 -113.38 -64.83
CA ARG A 298 -76.74 -114.20 -64.68
C ARG A 298 -77.50 -114.30 -66.00
N ALA A 299 -77.67 -113.19 -66.73
CA ALA A 299 -78.25 -113.18 -68.06
C ALA A 299 -77.40 -113.96 -69.06
N LEU A 300 -76.06 -113.90 -68.96
CA LEU A 300 -75.16 -114.77 -69.71
C LEU A 300 -75.30 -116.23 -69.26
N ALA A 301 -75.45 -116.53 -67.97
CA ALA A 301 -75.70 -117.89 -67.49
C ALA A 301 -77.09 -118.43 -67.88
N GLU A 302 -78.12 -117.57 -67.99
CA GLU A 302 -79.44 -117.90 -68.51
C GLU A 302 -79.39 -118.10 -70.03
N VAL A 303 -78.71 -117.24 -70.78
CA VAL A 303 -78.45 -117.43 -72.22
C VAL A 303 -77.58 -118.66 -72.47
N GLU A 304 -76.62 -118.99 -71.60
CA GLU A 304 -75.85 -120.23 -71.65
C GLU A 304 -76.70 -121.45 -71.27
N ALA A 305 -77.69 -121.32 -70.39
CA ALA A 305 -78.65 -122.37 -70.04
C ALA A 305 -79.71 -122.58 -71.15
N GLU A 306 -80.17 -121.51 -71.81
CA GLU A 306 -81.00 -121.57 -73.01
C GLU A 306 -80.21 -122.17 -74.19
N LEU A 307 -78.94 -121.78 -74.35
CA LEU A 307 -78.02 -122.43 -75.29
C LEU A 307 -77.75 -123.88 -74.91
N ALA A 308 -77.67 -124.26 -73.63
CA ALA A 308 -77.54 -125.66 -73.21
C ALA A 308 -78.81 -126.48 -73.50
N SER A 309 -79.98 -125.86 -73.28
CA SER A 309 -81.28 -126.41 -73.65
C SER A 309 -81.36 -126.67 -75.16
N LEU A 310 -81.02 -125.67 -75.98
CA LEU A 310 -80.99 -125.76 -77.44
C LEU A 310 -79.90 -126.72 -77.96
N ARG A 311 -78.70 -126.74 -77.36
CA ARG A 311 -77.60 -127.66 -77.71
C ARG A 311 -77.88 -129.12 -77.33
N SER A 312 -78.89 -129.38 -76.48
CA SER A 312 -79.37 -130.76 -76.25
C SER A 312 -80.17 -131.32 -77.44
N ALA A 313 -80.62 -130.46 -78.36
CA ALA A 313 -81.46 -130.81 -79.50
C ALA A 313 -80.88 -130.32 -80.83
N LYS A 314 -79.93 -131.13 -81.38
CA LYS A 314 -79.35 -131.14 -82.76
C LYS A 314 -77.85 -130.77 -82.83
N LYS A 315 -77.14 -131.50 -83.71
CA LYS A 315 -75.67 -131.50 -83.88
C LYS A 315 -75.15 -130.38 -84.80
N GLU A 316 -73.82 -130.22 -84.74
CA GLU A 316 -72.89 -129.82 -85.82
C GLU A 316 -72.71 -128.29 -86.08
N PRO A 317 -71.51 -127.85 -86.56
CA PRO A 317 -70.72 -126.88 -85.78
C PRO A 317 -70.07 -125.76 -86.66
N LEU A 318 -68.88 -125.29 -86.24
CA LEU A 318 -68.06 -124.14 -86.69
C LEU A 318 -68.61 -122.80 -86.17
N GLU A 319 -67.96 -122.05 -85.28
CA GLU A 319 -66.55 -121.63 -85.09
C GLU A 319 -66.15 -120.39 -85.91
N GLU A 320 -66.05 -119.27 -85.20
CA GLU A 320 -65.47 -117.98 -85.60
C GLU A 320 -64.13 -117.76 -84.84
N SER A 321 -63.58 -116.52 -84.88
CA SER A 321 -62.49 -116.01 -84.02
C SER A 321 -61.06 -116.44 -84.40
N GLU A 322 -60.06 -115.55 -84.51
CA GLU A 322 -60.04 -114.08 -84.63
C GLU A 322 -58.69 -113.60 -85.23
N GLU A 323 -58.67 -112.44 -85.90
CA GLU A 323 -57.45 -111.80 -86.40
C GLU A 323 -57.24 -110.39 -85.79
N GLY A 324 -56.00 -110.08 -85.41
CA GLY A 324 -55.61 -108.75 -84.92
C GLY A 324 -55.83 -108.53 -83.41
N ILE A 325 -55.28 -107.49 -82.79
CA ILE A 325 -54.55 -106.33 -83.36
C ILE A 325 -53.23 -106.11 -82.61
N ALA A 326 -52.14 -105.95 -83.36
CA ALA A 326 -50.89 -105.39 -82.87
C ALA A 326 -50.51 -104.17 -83.75
N GLY A 327 -50.66 -102.94 -83.23
CA GLY A 327 -50.46 -101.76 -84.07
C GLY A 327 -50.55 -100.36 -83.44
N SER A 328 -50.57 -100.20 -82.11
CA SER A 328 -50.86 -98.89 -81.47
C SER A 328 -50.09 -98.61 -80.17
N ARG A 329 -48.76 -98.73 -80.18
CA ARG A 329 -47.88 -98.33 -79.04
C ARG A 329 -46.65 -97.50 -79.43
N ALA A 330 -46.59 -96.97 -80.65
CA ALA A 330 -45.41 -96.28 -81.18
C ALA A 330 -45.54 -94.74 -81.34
N LEU A 331 -46.74 -94.16 -81.15
CA LEU A 331 -46.99 -92.73 -81.39
C LEU A 331 -47.29 -91.92 -80.12
N GLU A 332 -47.65 -92.56 -79.00
CA GLU A 332 -47.96 -91.84 -77.74
C GLU A 332 -46.71 -91.37 -76.98
N ALA A 333 -45.54 -91.95 -77.26
CA ALA A 333 -44.27 -91.55 -76.66
C ALA A 333 -43.77 -90.19 -77.18
N GLU A 334 -44.00 -89.88 -78.46
CA GLU A 334 -43.52 -88.65 -79.09
C GLU A 334 -44.33 -87.42 -78.60
N ALA A 335 -45.63 -87.60 -78.39
CA ALA A 335 -46.51 -86.58 -77.80
C ALA A 335 -46.13 -86.18 -76.35
N GLN A 336 -45.40 -87.03 -75.61
CA GLN A 336 -44.88 -86.65 -74.28
C GLN A 336 -43.61 -85.79 -74.37
N ALA A 337 -42.79 -85.98 -75.41
CA ALA A 337 -41.57 -85.18 -75.61
C ALA A 337 -41.88 -83.72 -75.96
N GLU A 338 -42.91 -83.45 -76.77
CA GLU A 338 -43.31 -82.08 -77.09
C GLU A 338 -43.92 -81.32 -75.90
N ARG A 339 -44.72 -82.01 -75.07
CA ARG A 339 -45.26 -81.42 -73.83
C ARG A 339 -44.15 -81.00 -72.85
N LEU A 340 -43.04 -81.72 -72.80
CA LEU A 340 -41.88 -81.33 -72.00
C LEU A 340 -41.17 -80.10 -72.61
N ARG A 341 -41.00 -80.03 -73.94
CA ARG A 341 -40.40 -78.85 -74.61
C ARG A 341 -41.22 -77.58 -74.40
N GLN A 342 -42.56 -77.66 -74.48
CA GLN A 342 -43.44 -76.53 -74.17
C GLN A 342 -43.32 -76.09 -72.70
N ARG A 343 -43.17 -77.05 -71.77
CA ARG A 343 -43.06 -76.79 -70.33
C ARG A 343 -41.70 -76.19 -69.93
N VAL A 344 -40.62 -76.48 -70.64
CA VAL A 344 -39.32 -75.79 -70.46
C VAL A 344 -39.43 -74.33 -70.88
N LYS A 345 -40.02 -74.02 -72.04
CA LYS A 345 -40.15 -72.65 -72.53
C LYS A 345 -40.88 -71.73 -71.54
N VAL A 346 -41.98 -72.22 -70.95
CA VAL A 346 -42.74 -71.48 -69.92
C VAL A 346 -41.91 -71.19 -68.65
N LEU A 347 -40.93 -72.04 -68.32
CA LEU A 347 -40.01 -71.82 -67.19
C LEU A 347 -38.87 -70.84 -67.55
N GLU A 348 -38.43 -70.79 -68.81
CA GLU A 348 -37.48 -69.80 -69.30
C GLU A 348 -38.12 -68.39 -69.33
N ASP A 349 -39.35 -68.27 -69.85
CA ASP A 349 -40.13 -67.03 -69.82
C ASP A 349 -40.36 -66.55 -68.36
N ALA A 350 -40.63 -67.45 -67.41
CA ALA A 350 -40.75 -67.13 -65.99
C ALA A 350 -39.43 -66.65 -65.34
N LEU A 351 -38.28 -67.21 -65.76
CA LEU A 351 -36.95 -66.79 -65.27
C LEU A 351 -36.53 -65.42 -65.79
N GLU A 352 -36.89 -65.03 -67.02
CA GLU A 352 -36.68 -63.66 -67.49
C GLU A 352 -37.54 -62.64 -66.73
N VAL A 353 -38.80 -62.97 -66.44
CA VAL A 353 -39.66 -62.11 -65.59
C VAL A 353 -39.08 -61.95 -64.19
N ALA A 354 -38.54 -63.02 -63.58
CA ALA A 354 -37.85 -62.94 -62.29
C ALA A 354 -36.61 -62.02 -62.35
N ARG A 355 -35.77 -62.14 -63.39
CA ARG A 355 -34.57 -61.29 -63.56
C ARG A 355 -34.88 -59.82 -63.81
N ARG A 356 -36.03 -59.47 -64.40
CA ARG A 356 -36.46 -58.08 -64.55
C ARG A 356 -37.07 -57.48 -63.26
N LYS A 357 -37.32 -58.30 -62.23
CA LYS A 357 -37.96 -57.88 -60.97
C LYS A 357 -36.98 -57.64 -59.82
N ASN A 358 -35.73 -58.12 -59.92
CA ASN A 358 -34.63 -57.85 -58.99
C ASN A 358 -33.39 -57.32 -59.75
N PRO A 359 -33.14 -56.00 -59.77
CA PRO A 359 -31.81 -55.49 -60.11
C PRO A 359 -30.79 -55.87 -59.03
N ALA A 360 -29.50 -55.93 -59.38
CA ALA A 360 -28.43 -56.13 -58.40
C ALA A 360 -28.39 -54.95 -57.40
N PRO A 361 -28.00 -55.19 -56.13
CA PRO A 361 -27.96 -54.13 -55.13
C PRO A 361 -26.99 -53.02 -55.54
N ALA A 362 -27.44 -51.78 -55.38
CA ALA A 362 -26.57 -50.61 -55.34
C ALA A 362 -25.67 -50.71 -54.09
N PRO A 363 -24.47 -50.08 -54.07
CA PRO A 363 -23.62 -50.09 -52.87
C PRO A 363 -24.40 -49.55 -51.67
N ASP A 364 -24.40 -50.30 -50.57
CA ASP A 364 -25.31 -50.10 -49.46
C ASP A 364 -25.22 -48.68 -48.89
N ALA A 365 -26.38 -48.04 -48.72
CA ALA A 365 -26.46 -46.67 -48.22
C ALA A 365 -25.85 -46.53 -46.82
N GLU A 366 -25.89 -47.61 -46.03
CA GLU A 366 -25.26 -47.75 -44.73
C GLU A 366 -23.73 -47.59 -44.82
N LEU A 367 -23.05 -48.27 -45.75
CA LEU A 367 -21.60 -48.13 -45.97
C LEU A 367 -21.21 -46.72 -46.47
N ILE A 368 -22.13 -46.02 -47.13
CA ILE A 368 -21.94 -44.61 -47.54
C ILE A 368 -22.10 -43.67 -46.33
N ALA A 369 -23.07 -43.94 -45.45
CA ALA A 369 -23.30 -43.19 -44.22
C ALA A 369 -22.15 -43.40 -43.21
N GLU A 370 -21.72 -44.64 -42.95
CA GLU A 370 -20.56 -44.97 -42.10
C GLU A 370 -19.29 -44.26 -42.58
N ARG A 371 -19.03 -44.25 -43.90
CA ARG A 371 -17.88 -43.55 -44.48
C ARG A 371 -17.90 -42.05 -44.18
N ASP A 372 -19.06 -41.41 -44.26
CA ASP A 372 -19.17 -39.97 -44.07
C ASP A 372 -19.25 -39.58 -42.58
N GLN A 373 -19.84 -40.44 -41.73
CA GLN A 373 -19.70 -40.36 -40.26
C GLN A 373 -18.23 -40.44 -39.84
N LEU A 374 -17.48 -41.45 -40.32
CA LEU A 374 -16.05 -41.59 -40.04
C LEU A 374 -15.21 -40.40 -40.56
N ARG A 375 -15.66 -39.70 -41.61
CA ARG A 375 -15.04 -38.45 -42.09
C ARG A 375 -15.32 -37.27 -41.15
N GLU A 376 -16.55 -37.14 -40.64
CA GLU A 376 -16.91 -36.16 -39.62
C GLU A 376 -16.12 -36.41 -38.32
N ASP A 377 -16.04 -37.66 -37.87
CA ASP A 377 -15.27 -38.05 -36.67
C ASP A 377 -13.76 -37.77 -36.84
N VAL A 378 -13.18 -38.06 -38.01
CA VAL A 378 -11.79 -37.67 -38.32
C VAL A 378 -11.62 -36.14 -38.38
N ALA A 379 -12.62 -35.39 -38.87
CA ALA A 379 -12.60 -33.93 -38.84
C ALA A 379 -12.80 -33.35 -37.43
N SER A 380 -13.55 -34.04 -36.57
CA SER A 380 -13.72 -33.72 -35.15
C SER A 380 -12.44 -33.98 -34.36
N MET A 381 -11.82 -35.16 -34.54
CA MET A 381 -10.51 -35.48 -33.95
C MET A 381 -9.42 -34.53 -34.40
N LYS A 382 -9.33 -34.17 -35.68
CA LYS A 382 -8.36 -33.16 -36.16
C LYS A 382 -8.55 -31.79 -35.52
N ARG A 383 -9.79 -31.34 -35.33
CA ARG A 383 -10.10 -30.08 -34.61
C ARG A 383 -9.65 -30.17 -33.14
N LYS A 384 -9.97 -31.26 -32.43
CA LYS A 384 -9.54 -31.50 -31.04
C LYS A 384 -8.00 -31.57 -30.90
N LEU A 385 -7.32 -32.21 -31.83
CA LEU A 385 -5.85 -32.36 -31.84
C LEU A 385 -5.16 -31.01 -32.07
N MET A 386 -5.63 -30.21 -33.05
CA MET A 386 -5.11 -28.86 -33.30
C MET A 386 -5.30 -27.92 -32.09
N VAL A 387 -6.41 -28.04 -31.36
CA VAL A 387 -6.64 -27.30 -30.10
C VAL A 387 -5.67 -27.76 -29.01
N ALA A 388 -5.37 -29.07 -28.91
CA ALA A 388 -4.39 -29.59 -27.97
C ALA A 388 -2.95 -29.14 -28.30
N GLU A 389 -2.58 -29.07 -29.57
CA GLU A 389 -1.29 -28.51 -30.01
C GLU A 389 -1.14 -27.04 -29.61
N LEU A 390 -2.17 -26.21 -29.83
CA LEU A 390 -2.19 -24.81 -29.41
C LEU A 390 -2.14 -24.65 -27.87
N ALA A 391 -2.81 -25.55 -27.13
CA ALA A 391 -2.74 -25.58 -25.66
C ALA A 391 -1.32 -25.93 -25.16
N LEU A 392 -0.62 -26.85 -25.84
CA LEU A 392 0.78 -27.19 -25.52
C LEU A 392 1.75 -26.05 -25.86
N GLU A 393 1.58 -25.37 -26.98
CA GLU A 393 2.41 -24.22 -27.36
C GLU A 393 2.23 -23.03 -26.40
N THR A 394 0.99 -22.71 -26.03
CA THR A 394 0.70 -21.66 -25.05
C THR A 394 1.19 -22.03 -23.64
N ALA A 395 1.07 -23.29 -23.21
CA ALA A 395 1.67 -23.78 -21.96
C ALA A 395 3.20 -23.67 -21.98
N ALA A 396 3.86 -24.02 -23.09
CA ALA A 396 5.31 -23.85 -23.25
C ALA A 396 5.74 -22.38 -23.19
N SER A 397 5.02 -21.48 -23.88
CA SER A 397 5.24 -20.03 -23.82
C SER A 397 5.11 -19.49 -22.38
N ASN A 398 4.09 -19.91 -21.65
CA ASN A 398 3.88 -19.50 -20.27
C ASN A 398 4.96 -20.07 -19.32
N LYS A 399 5.42 -21.31 -19.53
CA LYS A 399 6.55 -21.88 -18.78
C LYS A 399 7.85 -21.08 -18.98
N MET A 400 8.11 -20.58 -20.19
CA MET A 400 9.26 -19.70 -20.46
C MET A 400 9.12 -18.33 -19.75
N LYS A 401 7.92 -17.76 -19.71
CA LYS A 401 7.64 -16.51 -18.97
C LYS A 401 7.86 -16.69 -17.46
N VAL A 402 7.37 -17.78 -16.87
CA VAL A 402 7.57 -18.10 -15.45
C VAL A 402 9.06 -18.25 -15.13
N ALA A 403 9.80 -19.07 -15.88
CA ALA A 403 11.24 -19.25 -15.67
C ALA A 403 12.04 -17.94 -15.80
N ARG A 404 11.59 -17.00 -16.65
CA ARG A 404 12.16 -15.66 -16.75
C ARG A 404 11.86 -14.80 -15.53
N LEU A 405 10.62 -14.77 -15.06
CA LEU A 405 10.22 -14.03 -13.85
C LEU A 405 10.92 -14.58 -12.59
N GLU A 406 11.10 -15.90 -12.50
CA GLU A 406 11.89 -16.55 -11.44
C GLU A 406 13.36 -16.11 -11.48
N ALA A 407 13.96 -16.00 -12.67
CA ALA A 407 15.33 -15.50 -12.83
C ALA A 407 15.45 -14.00 -12.48
N GLU A 408 14.49 -13.17 -12.86
CA GLU A 408 14.43 -11.73 -12.51
C GLU A 408 14.25 -11.55 -10.99
N LEU A 409 13.37 -12.34 -10.35
CA LEU A 409 13.24 -12.38 -8.88
C LEU A 409 14.52 -12.89 -8.18
N ALA A 410 15.23 -13.87 -8.75
CA ALA A 410 16.49 -14.37 -8.22
C ALA A 410 17.64 -13.34 -8.36
N GLN A 411 17.59 -12.45 -9.34
CA GLN A 411 18.50 -11.30 -9.43
C GLN A 411 18.16 -10.23 -8.39
N LEU A 412 16.88 -9.87 -8.24
CA LEU A 412 16.43 -8.91 -7.21
C LEU A 412 16.75 -9.37 -5.78
N LYS A 413 16.72 -10.69 -5.52
CA LYS A 413 17.14 -11.31 -4.24
C LYS A 413 18.66 -11.35 -4.00
N LYS A 414 19.48 -11.01 -5.01
CA LYS A 414 20.95 -10.88 -4.90
C LYS A 414 21.45 -9.44 -4.92
N ALA A 415 20.56 -8.49 -5.19
CA ALA A 415 20.81 -7.04 -5.17
C ALA A 415 20.35 -6.40 -3.84
N LYS A 416 20.00 -7.23 -2.85
CA LYS A 416 19.71 -6.91 -1.45
C LYS A 416 20.60 -7.79 -0.57
#